data_AF-A0A934V5C3-F1
#
_entry.id   AF-A0A934V5C3-F1
#
_cell.length_a   1.000
_cell.length_b   1.000
_cell.length_c   1.000
_cell.angle_alpha   90.00
_cell.angle_beta   90.00
_cell.angle_gamma   90.00
#
_symmetry.space_group_name_H-M   'P 1'
#
loop_
_entity.id
_entity.type
_entity.pdbx_description
1 polymer ?
#
loop_
_entity_poly.entity_id
_entity_poly.type
_entity_poly.pdbx_seq_one_letter_code
_entity_poly.pdbx_strand_id
1 'polypeptide(L)'
;MKRRWQHCTTRRAGATTFKAASWPKRRKWTTSCNNSSPRSATPRSATCFTGKQRRPRKLSAPPRRPWRSSGRASTPPCNDFKAEQGTSAPTASQERSTPQDIIRNRHGDRYPIEAAPIPERLPPRVRRGEANPRLVAFPELGGRKLGHITPDRDDPWTGEARTELVKRGIPNAVARRLANHVEMKTATMMIRLGERHGRLTLNHAPCGSEPGATGGCHEYLPDILPAGFSLTVLGTDVNGTPFKRTYKGTAP
;
A
#
# COMPACT_ATOMS: atom_id res chain seq x y z
N MET A 1 -37.74 -35.70 -47.77
CA MET A 1 -36.28 -35.80 -47.68
C MET A 1 -35.83 -35.55 -46.24
N LYS A 2 -35.49 -36.60 -45.48
CA LYS A 2 -35.14 -36.53 -44.05
C LYS A 2 -33.61 -36.44 -43.89
N ARG A 3 -33.08 -35.34 -43.35
CA ARG A 3 -31.64 -35.20 -43.05
C ARG A 3 -31.36 -35.61 -41.60
N ARG A 4 -30.63 -36.71 -41.44
CA ARG A 4 -30.01 -37.17 -40.19
C ARG A 4 -28.88 -36.20 -39.80
N TRP A 5 -28.89 -35.71 -38.57
CA TRP A 5 -27.73 -35.12 -37.93
C TRP A 5 -26.98 -36.22 -37.19
N GLN A 6 -25.74 -36.51 -37.59
CA GLN A 6 -24.83 -37.37 -36.85
C GLN A 6 -23.91 -36.50 -36.00
N HIS A 7 -23.91 -36.76 -34.69
CA HIS A 7 -22.96 -36.21 -33.74
C HIS A 7 -21.57 -36.80 -34.00
N CYS A 8 -20.56 -35.95 -34.10
CA CYS A 8 -19.15 -36.35 -34.09
C CYS A 8 -18.52 -35.83 -32.79
N THR A 9 -18.25 -36.74 -31.86
CA THR A 9 -17.51 -36.49 -30.62
C THR A 9 -16.09 -37.01 -30.79
N THR A 10 -15.10 -36.11 -30.82
CA THR A 10 -13.69 -36.48 -30.66
C THR A 10 -13.08 -35.76 -29.46
N ARG A 11 -12.94 -36.50 -28.36
CA ARG A 11 -12.05 -36.20 -27.24
C ARG A 11 -10.60 -36.33 -27.72
N ARG A 12 -9.83 -35.24 -27.71
CA ARG A 12 -8.36 -35.28 -27.71
C ARG A 12 -7.87 -34.98 -26.30
N ALA A 13 -7.34 -35.99 -25.63
CA ALA A 13 -6.52 -35.83 -24.45
C ALA A 13 -5.13 -35.34 -24.90
N GLY A 14 -4.86 -34.05 -24.71
CA GLY A 14 -3.53 -33.48 -24.86
C GLY A 14 -2.84 -33.44 -23.51
N ALA A 15 -1.91 -34.36 -23.26
CA ALA A 15 -0.99 -34.28 -22.14
C ALA A 15 0.06 -33.20 -22.45
N THR A 16 -0.06 -32.04 -21.83
CA THR A 16 0.98 -31.00 -21.86
C THR A 16 1.99 -31.26 -20.75
N THR A 17 3.09 -31.92 -21.10
CA THR A 17 4.34 -31.89 -20.33
C THR A 17 4.87 -30.45 -20.30
N PHE A 18 4.73 -29.78 -19.16
CA PHE A 18 5.44 -28.54 -18.88
C PHE A 18 6.93 -28.84 -18.70
N LYS A 19 7.74 -28.46 -19.69
CA LYS A 19 9.20 -28.36 -19.53
C LYS A 19 9.50 -27.30 -18.47
N ALA A 20 10.18 -27.72 -17.41
CA ALA A 20 10.75 -26.81 -16.41
C ALA A 20 11.72 -25.85 -17.11
N ALA A 21 11.38 -24.56 -17.10
CA ALA A 21 12.30 -23.51 -17.50
C ALA A 21 13.43 -23.44 -16.45
N SER A 22 14.63 -23.85 -16.86
CA SER A 22 15.86 -23.66 -16.10
C SER A 22 16.14 -22.17 -15.95
N TRP A 23 16.11 -21.67 -14.72
CA TRP A 23 16.49 -20.30 -14.41
C TRP A 23 18.01 -20.09 -14.58
N PRO A 24 18.46 -18.93 -15.09
CA PRO A 24 19.88 -18.65 -15.22
C PRO A 24 20.56 -18.56 -13.85
N LYS A 25 21.70 -19.25 -13.76
CA LYS A 25 22.56 -19.31 -12.57
C LYS A 25 22.95 -17.91 -12.08
N ARG A 26 22.83 -17.71 -10.77
CA ARG A 26 23.37 -16.59 -9.98
C ARG A 26 24.76 -16.19 -10.45
N ARG A 27 24.92 -14.92 -10.85
CA ARG A 27 26.24 -14.27 -10.93
C ARG A 27 26.76 -14.08 -9.51
N LYS A 28 27.83 -14.81 -9.16
CA LYS A 28 28.64 -14.57 -7.97
C LYS A 28 29.42 -13.28 -8.21
N TRP A 29 29.24 -12.28 -7.33
CA TRP A 29 30.15 -11.16 -7.24
C TRP A 29 31.38 -11.62 -6.47
N THR A 30 32.49 -11.84 -7.17
CA THR A 30 33.81 -12.02 -6.58
C THR A 30 34.49 -10.66 -6.51
N THR A 31 34.55 -10.09 -5.30
CA THR A 31 35.47 -8.99 -4.99
C THR A 31 36.87 -9.57 -4.84
N SER A 32 37.66 -9.49 -5.89
CA SER A 32 39.10 -9.75 -5.88
C SER A 32 39.75 -8.64 -6.65
N CYS A 33 40.55 -7.83 -5.95
CA CYS A 33 41.83 -7.29 -6.42
C CYS A 33 42.51 -6.58 -5.24
N ASN A 34 43.43 -7.32 -4.61
CA ASN A 34 44.66 -6.74 -4.08
C ASN A 34 45.41 -6.07 -5.23
N ASN A 35 45.91 -4.85 -5.06
CA ASN A 35 47.33 -4.63 -5.32
C ASN A 35 47.88 -3.38 -4.64
N SER A 36 49.14 -3.53 -4.29
CA SER A 36 49.92 -2.76 -3.34
C SER A 36 50.79 -1.72 -4.05
N SER A 37 50.93 -0.54 -3.42
CA SER A 37 52.13 0.33 -3.36
C SER A 37 52.57 1.09 -4.63
N PRO A 38 53.42 2.16 -4.54
CA PRO A 38 54.09 2.75 -3.36
C PRO A 38 53.92 4.28 -3.18
N ARG A 39 54.52 4.76 -2.08
CA ARG A 39 54.74 6.15 -1.67
C ARG A 39 55.50 6.98 -2.72
N SER A 40 55.14 8.26 -2.84
CA SER A 40 56.09 9.35 -3.11
C SER A 40 55.55 10.64 -2.51
N ALA A 41 56.46 11.37 -1.85
CA ALA A 41 56.19 12.48 -0.97
C ALA A 41 56.41 13.84 -1.64
N THR A 42 55.77 14.86 -1.05
CA THR A 42 56.07 16.32 -1.08
C THR A 42 55.72 17.12 -2.34
N PRO A 43 55.66 18.48 -2.27
CA PRO A 43 55.01 19.32 -1.25
C PRO A 43 54.19 20.49 -1.86
N ARG A 44 53.49 21.22 -0.97
CA ARG A 44 53.14 22.66 -1.04
C ARG A 44 52.42 23.19 -2.28
N SER A 45 51.18 23.66 -2.07
CA SER A 45 50.73 24.98 -2.53
C SER A 45 49.47 25.36 -1.76
N ALA A 46 49.64 26.27 -0.81
CA ALA A 46 48.55 27.00 -0.19
C ALA A 46 47.96 27.95 -1.24
N THR A 47 46.68 27.79 -1.57
CA THR A 47 45.89 28.86 -2.16
C THR A 47 44.70 29.14 -1.27
N CYS A 48 44.82 30.27 -0.57
CA CYS A 48 43.78 30.96 0.15
C CYS A 48 42.58 31.22 -0.78
N PHE A 49 41.48 30.47 -0.60
CA PHE A 49 40.17 30.89 -1.14
C PHE A 49 39.47 31.75 -0.10
N THR A 50 39.93 32.99 0.01
CA THR A 50 39.15 34.07 0.61
C THR A 50 38.11 34.55 -0.39
N GLY A 51 36.86 34.60 0.02
CA GLY A 51 35.89 35.55 -0.53
C GLY A 51 34.78 34.94 -1.37
N LYS A 52 33.60 34.82 -0.76
CA LYS A 52 32.55 35.85 -0.85
C LYS A 52 31.29 35.34 -0.17
N GLN A 53 31.03 35.86 1.02
CA GLN A 53 29.73 35.79 1.66
C GLN A 53 28.67 36.33 0.69
N ARG A 54 27.82 35.44 0.17
CA ARG A 54 26.60 35.85 -0.52
C ARG A 54 25.63 36.38 0.53
N ARG A 55 25.41 37.70 0.50
CA ARG A 55 24.39 38.41 1.28
C ARG A 55 23.02 37.73 1.10
N PRO A 56 22.20 37.64 2.16
CA PRO A 56 20.82 37.19 2.03
C PRO A 56 20.04 38.21 1.17
N ARG A 57 19.45 37.74 0.07
CA ARG A 57 18.44 38.49 -0.68
C ARG A 57 17.23 38.66 0.25
N LYS A 58 16.96 39.89 0.69
CA LYS A 58 15.67 40.28 1.25
C LYS A 58 14.62 40.05 0.15
N LEU A 59 13.83 38.98 0.29
CA LEU A 59 12.60 38.80 -0.46
C LEU A 59 11.58 39.78 0.10
N SER A 60 11.38 40.88 -0.61
CA SER A 60 10.31 41.83 -0.37
C SER A 60 8.97 41.10 -0.40
N ALA A 61 8.21 41.19 0.68
CA ALA A 61 6.85 40.67 0.75
C ALA A 61 5.97 41.37 -0.30
N PRO A 62 5.12 40.65 -1.05
CA PRO A 62 4.16 41.27 -1.95
C PRO A 62 3.11 42.09 -1.16
N PRO A 63 2.61 43.19 -1.73
CA PRO A 63 1.61 44.02 -1.08
C PRO A 63 0.30 43.25 -0.89
N ARG A 64 -0.26 43.34 0.33
CA ARG A 64 -1.59 42.84 0.68
C ARG A 64 -2.63 43.57 -0.18
N ARG A 65 -3.29 42.84 -1.09
CA ARG A 65 -4.46 43.36 -1.79
C ARG A 65 -5.63 43.45 -0.80
N PRO A 66 -6.33 44.59 -0.71
CA PRO A 66 -7.53 44.70 0.11
C PRO A 66 -8.63 43.79 -0.45
N TRP A 67 -9.24 43.03 0.47
CA TRP A 67 -10.38 42.17 0.21
C TRP A 67 -11.57 43.04 -0.17
N ARG A 68 -11.96 43.01 -1.46
CA ARG A 68 -13.10 43.77 -1.98
C ARG A 68 -14.36 42.98 -1.71
N SER A 69 -15.09 43.36 -0.66
CA SER A 69 -16.47 42.95 -0.41
C SER A 69 -17.38 43.68 -1.39
N SER A 70 -17.85 42.99 -2.43
CA SER A 70 -18.91 43.51 -3.30
C SER A 70 -19.74 42.36 -3.85
N GLY A 71 -21.06 42.45 -3.66
CA GLY A 71 -22.01 41.76 -4.53
C GLY A 71 -22.95 40.81 -3.82
N ARG A 72 -23.89 41.37 -3.06
CA ARG A 72 -25.17 40.75 -2.73
C ARG A 72 -25.90 40.53 -4.06
N ALA A 73 -25.97 39.28 -4.52
CA ALA A 73 -26.76 38.91 -5.69
C ALA A 73 -27.88 37.97 -5.25
N SER A 74 -29.08 38.39 -5.61
CA SER A 74 -30.41 37.84 -5.41
C SER A 74 -30.51 36.32 -5.47
N THR A 75 -31.14 35.75 -4.43
CA THR A 75 -31.71 34.40 -4.44
C THR A 75 -32.94 34.34 -5.38
N PRO A 76 -32.95 33.47 -6.41
CA PRO A 76 -34.18 33.03 -7.06
C PRO A 76 -34.91 31.95 -6.23
N PRO A 77 -36.22 31.76 -6.47
CA PRO A 77 -37.12 30.98 -5.63
C PRO A 77 -36.90 29.47 -5.70
N CYS A 78 -37.33 28.80 -4.62
CA CYS A 78 -37.33 27.37 -4.40
C CYS A 78 -38.03 26.63 -5.55
N ASN A 79 -37.26 25.84 -6.30
CA ASN A 79 -37.82 24.78 -7.15
C ASN A 79 -37.79 23.46 -6.38
N ASP A 80 -38.96 22.82 -6.39
CA ASP A 80 -39.26 21.49 -5.90
C ASP A 80 -38.23 20.45 -6.33
N PHE A 81 -37.39 20.02 -5.38
CA PHE A 81 -36.59 18.82 -5.55
C PHE A 81 -37.44 17.60 -5.19
N LYS A 82 -37.90 16.93 -6.24
CA LYS A 82 -38.39 15.55 -6.23
C LYS A 82 -37.51 14.66 -5.37
N ALA A 83 -38.18 13.86 -4.56
CA ALA A 83 -37.64 12.73 -3.83
C ALA A 83 -36.80 11.82 -4.74
N GLU A 84 -35.48 11.83 -4.55
CA GLU A 84 -34.62 10.78 -5.07
C GLU A 84 -34.29 9.79 -3.96
N GLN A 85 -34.54 8.54 -4.32
CA GLN A 85 -34.55 7.36 -3.50
C GLN A 85 -33.19 7.14 -2.83
N GLY A 86 -33.25 6.83 -1.54
CA GLY A 86 -32.09 6.48 -0.73
C GLY A 86 -31.32 5.31 -1.34
N THR A 87 -30.17 5.62 -1.92
CA THR A 87 -29.14 4.61 -2.18
C THR A 87 -28.37 4.44 -0.89
N SER A 88 -28.88 3.58 -0.01
CA SER A 88 -28.15 3.11 1.17
C SER A 88 -26.87 2.45 0.69
N ALA A 89 -25.72 3.11 0.92
CA ALA A 89 -24.43 2.51 0.66
C ALA A 89 -24.36 1.13 1.35
N PRO A 90 -23.83 0.08 0.70
CA PRO A 90 -23.69 -1.22 1.32
C PRO A 90 -22.72 -1.08 2.48
N THR A 91 -23.26 -1.02 3.71
CA THR A 91 -22.52 -1.22 4.95
C THR A 91 -21.85 -2.58 4.82
N ALA A 92 -20.57 -2.58 4.44
CA ALA A 92 -19.76 -3.78 4.38
C ALA A 92 -19.77 -4.39 5.79
N SER A 93 -20.59 -5.43 5.97
CA SER A 93 -20.70 -6.17 7.22
C SER A 93 -19.31 -6.59 7.66
N GLN A 94 -18.78 -5.91 8.68
CA GLN A 94 -17.71 -6.46 9.49
C GLN A 94 -18.27 -7.73 10.11
N GLU A 95 -17.90 -8.89 9.56
CA GLU A 95 -18.18 -10.19 10.19
C GLU A 95 -17.65 -10.13 11.62
N ARG A 96 -18.55 -10.12 12.61
CA ARG A 96 -18.19 -10.31 14.01
C ARG A 96 -17.67 -11.74 14.14
N SER A 97 -16.35 -11.89 14.19
CA SER A 97 -15.69 -13.15 14.49
C SER A 97 -16.22 -13.72 15.81
N THR A 98 -16.58 -15.00 15.81
CA THR A 98 -16.97 -15.73 17.01
C THR A 98 -15.84 -15.70 18.05
N PRO A 99 -16.13 -15.69 19.36
CA PRO A 99 -15.12 -15.51 20.41
C PRO A 99 -13.95 -16.52 20.42
N GLN A 100 -14.10 -17.67 19.74
CA GLN A 100 -13.06 -18.71 19.67
C GLN A 100 -11.97 -18.42 18.62
N ASP A 101 -12.12 -17.39 17.79
CA ASP A 101 -11.22 -17.12 16.66
C ASP A 101 -10.18 -16.03 16.96
N ILE A 102 -9.75 -15.91 18.22
CA ILE A 102 -8.86 -14.84 18.67
C ILE A 102 -7.58 -15.41 19.27
N ILE A 103 -6.43 -14.94 18.79
CA ILE A 103 -5.11 -15.19 19.37
C ILE A 103 -4.55 -13.91 19.99
N ARG A 104 -3.74 -14.06 21.04
CA ARG A 104 -3.05 -12.94 21.70
C ARG A 104 -1.55 -13.07 21.50
N ASN A 105 -0.88 -11.98 21.18
CA ASN A 105 0.59 -11.96 21.16
C ASN A 105 1.16 -11.76 22.58
N ARG A 106 2.49 -11.88 22.71
CA ARG A 106 3.24 -11.56 23.94
C ARG A 106 3.05 -10.13 24.50
N HIS A 107 2.47 -9.21 23.73
CA HIS A 107 2.19 -7.83 24.13
C HIS A 107 0.73 -7.62 24.59
N GLY A 108 -0.09 -8.66 24.56
CA GLY A 108 -1.51 -8.61 24.93
C GLY A 108 -2.44 -8.10 23.83
N ASP A 109 -1.91 -7.80 22.63
CA ASP A 109 -2.70 -7.43 21.46
C ASP A 109 -3.47 -8.63 20.93
N ARG A 110 -4.71 -8.41 20.48
CA ARG A 110 -5.60 -9.47 19.99
C ARG A 110 -5.68 -9.45 18.47
N TYR A 111 -5.58 -10.61 17.85
CA TYR A 111 -5.63 -10.82 16.40
C TYR A 111 -6.61 -11.94 16.06
N PRO A 112 -7.13 -11.99 14.82
CA PRO A 112 -7.83 -13.16 14.31
C PRO A 112 -6.92 -14.39 14.32
N ILE A 113 -7.46 -15.58 14.58
CA ILE A 113 -6.71 -16.86 14.62
C ILE A 113 -5.96 -17.14 13.32
N GLU A 114 -6.52 -16.70 12.20
CA GLU A 114 -5.93 -16.80 10.87
C GLU A 114 -4.60 -16.07 10.75
N ALA A 115 -4.30 -15.10 11.63
CA ALA A 115 -3.02 -14.40 11.63
C ALA A 115 -1.88 -15.29 12.13
N ALA A 116 -2.15 -16.43 12.79
CA ALA A 116 -1.12 -17.32 13.28
C ALA A 116 -0.16 -17.80 12.16
N PRO A 117 1.15 -17.89 12.43
CA PRO A 117 1.85 -17.61 13.69
C PRO A 117 2.43 -16.18 13.78
N ILE A 118 2.01 -15.25 12.91
CA ILE A 118 2.67 -13.95 12.73
C ILE A 118 2.61 -13.03 13.96
N PRO A 119 1.53 -12.96 14.76
CA PRO A 119 1.44 -12.05 15.90
C PRO A 119 2.59 -12.13 16.91
N GLU A 120 3.23 -13.29 17.08
CA GLU A 120 4.39 -13.44 17.97
C GLU A 120 5.64 -12.67 17.51
N ARG A 121 5.69 -12.33 16.23
CA ARG A 121 6.81 -11.60 15.60
C ARG A 121 6.50 -10.11 15.44
N LEU A 122 5.25 -9.70 15.66
CA LEU A 122 4.86 -8.30 15.57
C LEU A 122 5.32 -7.55 16.82
N PRO A 123 5.82 -6.30 16.67
CA PRO A 123 6.02 -5.42 17.81
C PRO A 123 4.66 -5.06 18.43
N PRO A 124 4.65 -4.39 19.59
CA PRO A 124 3.40 -3.94 20.19
C PRO A 124 2.58 -3.09 19.22
N ARG A 125 1.27 -3.04 19.43
CA ARG A 125 0.38 -2.18 18.64
C ARG A 125 0.79 -0.71 18.65
N VAL A 126 0.64 -0.06 17.50
CA VAL A 126 0.80 1.40 17.36
C VAL A 126 -0.44 2.11 17.92
N ARG A 127 -0.27 3.09 18.80
CA ARG A 127 -1.32 3.89 19.44
C ARG A 127 -1.09 5.39 19.23
N ARG A 128 -2.00 6.07 18.53
CA ARG A 128 -1.83 7.49 18.20
C ARG A 128 -1.56 8.33 19.47
N GLY A 129 -0.52 9.15 19.44
CA GLY A 129 -0.14 10.04 20.55
C GLY A 129 0.88 9.47 21.53
N GLU A 130 1.17 8.17 21.48
CA GLU A 130 2.19 7.53 22.31
C GLU A 130 3.55 7.45 21.59
N ALA A 131 4.62 7.23 22.36
CA ALA A 131 5.94 6.87 21.82
C ALA A 131 5.83 5.49 21.15
N ASN A 132 5.44 5.50 19.88
CA ASN A 132 4.95 4.30 19.25
C ASN A 132 6.05 3.35 18.80
N PRO A 133 5.83 2.04 18.96
CA PRO A 133 6.61 1.06 18.22
C PRO A 133 6.46 1.31 16.72
N ARG A 134 7.44 0.83 15.94
CA ARG A 134 7.36 0.92 14.48
C ARG A 134 6.17 0.09 13.98
N LEU A 135 5.43 0.62 13.01
CA LEU A 135 4.45 -0.17 12.26
C LEU A 135 5.20 -1.20 11.42
N VAL A 136 4.81 -2.47 11.56
CA VAL A 136 5.41 -3.61 10.87
C VAL A 136 4.30 -4.48 10.30
N ALA A 137 4.48 -4.92 9.05
CA ALA A 137 3.54 -5.80 8.39
C ALA A 137 4.27 -6.97 7.71
N PHE A 138 3.60 -8.12 7.61
CA PHE A 138 4.08 -9.34 6.98
C PHE A 138 3.12 -9.72 5.83
N PRO A 139 3.47 -9.38 4.58
CA PRO A 139 2.72 -9.80 3.41
C PRO A 139 2.98 -11.27 3.07
N GLU A 140 1.91 -11.97 2.71
CA GLU A 140 1.89 -13.33 2.20
C GLU A 140 1.09 -13.38 0.89
N LEU A 141 1.78 -13.63 -0.21
CA LEU A 141 1.21 -13.55 -1.56
C LEU A 141 1.43 -14.89 -2.28
N GLY A 142 0.36 -15.50 -2.81
CA GLY A 142 0.45 -16.82 -3.45
C GLY A 142 1.02 -17.91 -2.55
N GLY A 143 0.75 -17.85 -1.23
CA GLY A 143 1.31 -18.77 -0.22
C GLY A 143 2.78 -18.52 0.13
N ARG A 144 3.41 -17.46 -0.41
CA ARG A 144 4.81 -17.11 -0.13
C ARG A 144 4.90 -15.98 0.88
N LYS A 145 5.70 -16.17 1.93
CA LYS A 145 6.02 -15.14 2.94
C LYS A 145 7.15 -14.26 2.42
N LEU A 146 6.89 -12.97 2.20
CA LEU A 146 7.87 -12.06 1.58
C LEU A 146 8.79 -11.35 2.58
N GLY A 147 8.71 -11.71 3.86
CA GLY A 147 9.40 -11.00 4.94
C GLY A 147 8.50 -9.94 5.57
N HIS A 148 9.10 -8.95 6.21
CA HIS A 148 8.36 -7.83 6.77
C HIS A 148 8.62 -6.55 5.99
N ILE A 149 7.64 -5.64 6.03
CA ILE A 149 7.71 -4.30 5.47
C ILE A 149 7.28 -3.28 6.52
N THR A 150 7.73 -2.04 6.34
CA THR A 150 7.49 -0.91 7.25
C THR A 150 6.96 0.27 6.44
N PRO A 151 6.44 1.34 7.09
CA PRO A 151 5.97 2.53 6.37
C PRO A 151 7.11 3.46 5.89
N ASP A 152 8.31 2.91 5.69
CA ASP A 152 9.49 3.65 5.23
C ASP A 152 9.23 4.32 3.87
N ARG A 153 9.66 5.58 3.72
CA ARG A 153 9.45 6.34 2.49
C ARG A 153 10.53 6.08 1.45
N ASP A 154 11.68 5.59 1.89
CA ASP A 154 12.85 5.39 1.04
C ASP A 154 12.92 3.95 0.50
N ASP A 155 11.94 3.09 0.85
CA ASP A 155 11.87 1.76 0.28
C ASP A 155 11.44 1.78 -1.20
N PRO A 156 11.95 0.85 -2.02
CA PRO A 156 11.65 0.83 -3.46
C PRO A 156 10.16 0.64 -3.75
N TRP A 157 9.43 -0.02 -2.85
CA TRP A 157 7.99 -0.27 -3.01
C TRP A 157 7.17 1.01 -2.90
N THR A 158 7.64 2.05 -2.20
CA THR A 158 6.97 3.35 -2.11
C THR A 158 6.89 4.03 -3.47
N GLY A 159 7.99 4.03 -4.23
CA GLY A 159 8.02 4.59 -5.58
C GLY A 159 7.09 3.85 -6.54
N GLU A 160 7.08 2.52 -6.46
CA GLU A 160 6.19 1.68 -7.26
C GLU A 160 4.72 1.87 -6.88
N ALA A 161 4.41 1.92 -5.58
CA ALA A 161 3.04 2.09 -5.11
C ALA A 161 2.47 3.44 -5.55
N ARG A 162 3.28 4.50 -5.49
CA ARG A 162 2.88 5.81 -6.04
C ARG A 162 2.55 5.71 -7.53
N THR A 163 3.39 5.03 -8.30
CA THR A 163 3.19 4.84 -9.75
C THR A 163 1.89 4.10 -10.03
N GLU A 164 1.62 3.00 -9.32
CA GLU A 164 0.40 2.22 -9.52
C GLU A 164 -0.88 2.97 -9.09
N LEU A 165 -0.82 3.76 -8.02
CA LEU A 165 -1.92 4.63 -7.59
C LEU A 165 -2.26 5.67 -8.66
N VAL A 166 -1.26 6.41 -9.16
CA VAL A 166 -1.45 7.43 -10.21
C VAL A 166 -1.95 6.81 -11.50
N LYS A 167 -1.42 5.64 -11.90
CA LYS A 167 -1.85 4.90 -13.09
C LYS A 167 -3.35 4.56 -13.06
N ARG A 168 -3.95 4.42 -11.87
CA ARG A 168 -5.38 4.13 -11.67
C ARG A 168 -6.23 5.38 -11.44
N GLY A 169 -5.70 6.56 -11.73
CA GLY A 169 -6.44 7.82 -11.65
C GLY A 169 -6.53 8.40 -10.24
N ILE A 170 -5.84 7.82 -9.25
CA ILE A 170 -5.82 8.40 -7.90
C ILE A 170 -5.01 9.70 -7.94
N PRO A 171 -5.56 10.83 -7.42
CA PRO A 171 -4.89 12.12 -7.49
C PRO A 171 -3.47 12.07 -6.91
N ASN A 172 -2.49 12.68 -7.60
CA ASN A 172 -1.08 12.59 -7.23
C ASN A 172 -0.79 13.04 -5.77
N ALA A 173 -1.55 14.01 -5.24
CA ALA A 173 -1.44 14.43 -3.83
C ALA A 173 -1.85 13.30 -2.86
N VAL A 174 -2.93 12.59 -3.17
CA VAL A 174 -3.40 11.42 -2.41
C VAL A 174 -2.41 10.27 -2.56
N ALA A 175 -1.97 9.98 -3.79
CA ALA A 175 -0.99 8.93 -4.07
C ALA A 175 0.31 9.12 -3.28
N ARG A 176 0.85 10.35 -3.23
CA ARG A 176 2.03 10.68 -2.43
C ARG A 176 1.86 10.42 -0.94
N ARG A 177 0.67 10.65 -0.40
CA ARG A 177 0.37 10.45 1.03
C ARG A 177 0.23 8.97 1.39
N LEU A 178 -0.32 8.16 0.48
CA LEU A 178 -0.63 6.75 0.74
C LEU A 178 0.48 5.78 0.31
N ALA A 179 1.36 6.19 -0.61
CA ALA A 179 2.34 5.29 -1.22
C ALA A 179 3.28 4.60 -0.24
N ASN A 180 3.62 5.26 0.88
CA ASN A 180 4.50 4.67 1.88
C ASN A 180 3.74 3.75 2.87
N HIS A 181 2.42 3.64 2.80
CA HIS A 181 1.65 2.75 3.66
C HIS A 181 1.86 1.29 3.25
N VAL A 182 1.96 0.39 4.24
CA VAL A 182 2.29 -1.03 4.01
C VAL A 182 1.23 -1.76 3.20
N GLU A 183 -0.02 -1.33 3.27
CA GLU A 183 -1.16 -1.86 2.54
C GLU A 183 -1.03 -1.55 1.05
N MET A 184 -0.63 -0.32 0.71
CA MET A 184 -0.42 0.10 -0.68
C MET A 184 0.80 -0.58 -1.30
N LYS A 185 1.88 -0.76 -0.51
CA LYS A 185 3.03 -1.55 -0.93
C LYS A 185 2.65 -3.00 -1.20
N THR A 186 1.84 -3.60 -0.32
CA THR A 186 1.39 -4.99 -0.49
C THR A 186 0.50 -5.16 -1.73
N ALA A 187 -0.48 -4.27 -1.94
CA ALA A 187 -1.30 -4.28 -3.15
C ALA A 187 -0.43 -4.12 -4.41
N THR A 188 0.58 -3.26 -4.36
CA THR A 188 1.54 -3.08 -5.46
C THR A 188 2.34 -4.36 -5.72
N MET A 189 2.84 -5.03 -4.69
CA MET A 189 3.53 -6.32 -4.83
C MET A 189 2.61 -7.38 -5.47
N MET A 190 1.33 -7.43 -5.06
CA MET A 190 0.36 -8.33 -5.68
C MET A 190 0.22 -8.10 -7.19
N ILE A 191 0.07 -6.83 -7.60
CA ILE A 191 -0.04 -6.43 -9.00
C ILE A 191 1.22 -6.83 -9.78
N ARG A 192 2.40 -6.52 -9.25
CA ARG A 192 3.70 -6.81 -9.89
C ARG A 192 3.96 -8.30 -10.04
N LEU A 193 3.58 -9.10 -9.05
CA LEU A 193 3.81 -10.53 -9.03
C LEU A 193 2.68 -11.33 -9.71
N GLY A 194 1.58 -10.68 -10.10
CA GLY A 194 0.41 -11.35 -10.67
C GLY A 194 -0.38 -12.20 -9.66
N GLU A 195 -0.24 -11.90 -8.37
CA GLU A 195 -0.86 -12.67 -7.28
C GLU A 195 -2.27 -12.16 -7.00
N ARG A 196 -3.27 -12.95 -7.38
CA ARG A 196 -4.69 -12.57 -7.23
C ARG A 196 -5.14 -12.51 -5.78
N HIS A 197 -4.57 -13.35 -4.91
CA HIS A 197 -4.96 -13.43 -3.51
C HIS A 197 -3.77 -13.15 -2.62
N GLY A 198 -3.93 -12.18 -1.73
CA GLY A 198 -2.91 -11.77 -0.78
C GLY A 198 -3.47 -11.71 0.63
N ARG A 199 -2.60 -11.98 1.59
CA ARG A 199 -2.85 -11.79 3.02
C ARG A 199 -1.81 -10.85 3.59
N LEU A 200 -2.24 -9.89 4.39
CA LEU A 200 -1.37 -8.94 5.08
C LEU A 200 -1.66 -9.01 6.58
N THR A 201 -0.65 -9.33 7.38
CA THR A 201 -0.77 -9.29 8.84
C THR A 201 0.07 -8.15 9.41
N LEU A 202 -0.50 -7.24 10.20
CA LEU A 202 0.21 -6.06 10.72
C LEU A 202 -0.21 -5.70 12.15
N ASN A 203 0.62 -4.95 12.88
CA ASN A 203 0.36 -4.52 14.26
C ASN A 203 -0.55 -3.28 14.39
N HIS A 204 -1.42 -3.04 13.41
CA HIS A 204 -2.34 -1.90 13.37
C HIS A 204 -3.54 -2.23 12.47
N ALA A 205 -4.62 -1.45 12.53
CA ALA A 205 -5.69 -1.55 11.54
C ALA A 205 -5.33 -0.73 10.28
N PRO A 206 -5.85 -1.07 9.09
CA PRO A 206 -5.62 -0.25 7.92
C PRO A 206 -6.00 1.22 8.13
N CYS A 207 -5.16 2.16 7.69
CA CYS A 207 -5.52 3.56 7.93
C CYS A 207 -6.86 3.90 7.24
N GLY A 208 -7.71 4.67 7.91
CA GLY A 208 -9.08 4.98 7.45
C GLY A 208 -10.12 3.90 7.73
N SER A 209 -9.78 2.76 8.36
CA SER A 209 -10.78 1.74 8.71
C SER A 209 -11.49 1.99 10.04
N GLU A 210 -11.01 2.95 10.82
CA GLU A 210 -11.56 3.28 12.13
C GLU A 210 -12.69 4.31 12.03
N PRO A 211 -13.69 4.29 12.94
CA PRO A 211 -14.78 5.24 12.93
C PRO A 211 -14.29 6.69 12.91
N GLY A 212 -14.78 7.48 11.95
CA GLY A 212 -14.41 8.89 11.77
C GLY A 212 -13.11 9.14 11.02
N ALA A 213 -12.33 8.11 10.67
CA ALA A 213 -11.17 8.25 9.82
C ALA A 213 -11.56 8.18 8.33
N THR A 214 -11.17 9.16 7.52
CA THR A 214 -11.46 9.22 6.08
C THR A 214 -10.17 9.35 5.25
N GLY A 215 -10.26 9.05 3.96
CA GLY A 215 -9.14 9.20 3.03
C GLY A 215 -7.97 8.27 3.33
N GLY A 216 -8.21 7.09 3.90
CA GLY A 216 -7.15 6.13 4.23
C GLY A 216 -7.00 5.02 3.18
N CYS A 217 -6.05 4.11 3.42
CA CYS A 217 -5.89 2.91 2.62
C CYS A 217 -7.19 2.10 2.53
N HIS A 218 -7.97 2.13 3.61
CA HIS A 218 -9.27 1.50 3.68
C HIS A 218 -10.19 1.82 2.49
N GLU A 219 -10.17 3.07 2.03
CA GLU A 219 -11.01 3.58 0.95
C GLU A 219 -10.42 3.26 -0.43
N TYR A 220 -9.10 3.38 -0.60
CA TYR A 220 -8.44 3.25 -1.91
C TYR A 220 -7.97 1.83 -2.25
N LEU A 221 -8.00 0.88 -1.31
CA LEU A 221 -7.56 -0.49 -1.56
C LEU A 221 -8.38 -1.21 -2.66
N PRO A 222 -9.72 -1.08 -2.72
CA PRO A 222 -10.50 -1.60 -3.86
C PRO A 222 -10.05 -0.99 -5.19
N ASP A 223 -9.84 0.32 -5.24
CA ASP A 223 -9.52 1.06 -6.46
C ASP A 223 -8.09 0.84 -6.98
N ILE A 224 -7.15 0.42 -6.13
CA ILE A 224 -5.80 0.05 -6.57
C ILE A 224 -5.74 -1.42 -7.04
N LEU A 225 -6.54 -2.32 -6.45
CA LEU A 225 -6.49 -3.74 -6.79
C LEU A 225 -7.26 -4.01 -8.10
N PRO A 226 -6.67 -4.74 -9.07
CA PRO A 226 -7.38 -5.14 -10.29
C PRO A 226 -8.60 -6.02 -10.00
N ALA A 227 -9.58 -5.99 -10.91
CA ALA A 227 -10.74 -6.87 -10.84
C ALA A 227 -10.32 -8.35 -10.72
N GLY A 228 -10.92 -9.05 -9.76
CA GLY A 228 -10.57 -10.43 -9.43
C GLY A 228 -9.33 -10.59 -8.53
N PHE A 229 -8.74 -9.49 -8.04
CA PHE A 229 -7.76 -9.53 -6.96
C PHE A 229 -8.45 -9.32 -5.61
N SER A 230 -7.88 -9.89 -4.55
CA SER A 230 -8.36 -9.69 -3.18
C SER A 230 -7.23 -9.66 -2.17
N LEU A 231 -7.22 -8.65 -1.30
CA LEU A 231 -6.29 -8.55 -0.18
C LEU A 231 -7.03 -8.71 1.14
N THR A 232 -6.72 -9.75 1.91
CA THR A 232 -7.19 -9.90 3.28
C THR A 232 -6.21 -9.29 4.25
N VAL A 233 -6.65 -8.30 5.02
CA VAL A 233 -5.84 -7.64 6.04
C VAL A 233 -6.27 -8.12 7.42
N LEU A 234 -5.29 -8.60 8.19
CA LEU A 234 -5.41 -9.09 9.54
C LEU A 234 -4.57 -8.19 10.47
N GLY A 235 -5.18 -7.68 11.53
CA GLY A 235 -4.47 -6.78 12.43
C GLY A 235 -5.20 -6.59 13.74
N THR A 236 -4.96 -5.43 14.36
CA THR A 236 -5.56 -5.04 15.62
C THR A 236 -5.87 -3.53 15.58
N ASP A 237 -7.06 -3.11 16.01
CA ASP A 237 -7.49 -1.70 16.01
C ASP A 237 -6.91 -0.90 17.18
N VAL A 238 -7.13 0.43 17.24
CA VAL A 238 -6.65 1.27 18.36
C VAL A 238 -6.99 0.73 19.76
N ASN A 239 -8.13 0.04 19.91
CA ASN A 239 -8.60 -0.51 21.17
C ASN A 239 -7.99 -1.89 21.49
N GLY A 240 -7.22 -2.46 20.57
CA GLY A 240 -6.64 -3.79 20.69
C GLY A 240 -7.61 -4.91 20.34
N THR A 241 -8.69 -4.58 19.64
CA THR A 241 -9.67 -5.55 19.13
C THR A 241 -9.12 -6.16 17.84
N PRO A 242 -9.35 -7.47 17.58
CA PRO A 242 -8.99 -8.09 16.32
C PRO A 242 -9.61 -7.36 15.12
N PHE A 243 -8.80 -7.07 14.11
CA PHE A 243 -9.24 -6.53 12.84
C PHE A 243 -9.08 -7.58 11.74
N LYS A 244 -10.15 -7.81 10.98
CA LYS A 244 -10.14 -8.62 9.77
C LYS A 244 -10.98 -7.93 8.69
N ARG A 245 -10.40 -7.74 7.52
CA ARG A 245 -11.17 -7.30 6.35
C ARG A 245 -10.56 -7.78 5.05
N THR A 246 -11.41 -8.25 4.14
CA THR A 246 -11.03 -8.58 2.76
C THR A 246 -11.46 -7.46 1.84
N TYR A 247 -10.49 -6.88 1.13
CA TYR A 247 -10.69 -5.87 0.09
C TYR A 247 -10.72 -6.58 -1.26
N LYS A 248 -11.79 -6.37 -2.03
CA LYS A 248 -11.93 -6.88 -3.40
C LYS A 248 -11.56 -5.77 -4.38
N GLY A 249 -10.76 -6.10 -5.37
CA GLY A 249 -10.34 -5.16 -6.41
C GLY A 249 -11.45 -4.81 -7.38
N THR A 250 -11.52 -3.54 -7.74
CA THR A 250 -12.48 -2.95 -8.68
C THR A 250 -11.80 -2.28 -9.87
N ALA A 251 -10.47 -2.17 -9.87
CA ALA A 251 -9.74 -1.51 -10.94
C ALA A 251 -9.80 -2.32 -12.25
N PRO A 252 -10.01 -1.67 -13.41
CA PRO A 252 -10.05 -2.35 -14.71
C PRO A 252 -8.67 -2.89 -15.15
#